data_AF-A0A0T6BWB3-F1
#
_entry.id   AF-A0A0T6BWB3-F1
#
_cell.length_a   1.000
_cell.length_b   1.000
_cell.length_c   1.000
_cell.angle_alpha   90.00
_cell.angle_beta   90.00
_cell.angle_gamma   90.00
#
_symmetry.space_group_name_H-M   'P 1'
#
loop_
_entity.id
_entity.type
_entity.pdbx_description
1 polymer ?
#
loop_
_entity_poly.entity_id
_entity_poly.type
_entity_poly.pdbx_seq_one_letter_code
_entity_poly.pdbx_strand_id
1 'polypeptide(L)'
;MTRHKAKFTGQILYKNYMFNVHPMLFSKDVEICEVLKPFISAISAYDKHGVYSFVDHSIGEKKIFFEGEIDGEPINVGEKVYIKGINDYIVIKDRYRNLNNEWTYETDHIVKIIEDEETILSKEWAVKQYEEALMDIEHEKRYENADAVKANKSWLKRLFN
;
A
#
# COMPACT_ATOMS: atom_id res chain seq x y z
N MET A 1 -4.84 41.72 -13.49
CA MET A 1 -4.42 40.32 -13.26
C MET A 1 -4.52 39.60 -14.59
N THR A 2 -3.47 38.93 -15.03
CA THR A 2 -3.51 38.07 -16.21
C THR A 2 -4.30 36.81 -15.88
N ARG A 3 -5.21 36.41 -16.78
CA ARG A 3 -5.89 35.12 -16.75
C ARG A 3 -5.41 34.28 -17.90
N HIS A 4 -5.13 33.00 -17.64
CA HIS A 4 -4.85 32.05 -18.69
C HIS A 4 -5.53 30.72 -18.45
N LYS A 5 -5.84 30.04 -19.54
CA LYS A 5 -6.34 28.67 -19.52
C LYS A 5 -5.23 27.72 -19.13
N ALA A 6 -5.56 26.79 -18.25
CA ALA A 6 -4.67 25.79 -17.71
C ALA A 6 -5.34 24.40 -17.71
N LYS A 7 -4.56 23.40 -18.09
CA LYS A 7 -4.87 21.97 -17.97
C LYS A 7 -3.87 21.35 -17.02
N PHE A 8 -4.35 20.55 -16.08
CA PHE A 8 -3.47 19.78 -15.19
C PHE A 8 -3.67 18.29 -15.47
N THR A 9 -2.55 17.62 -15.73
CA THR A 9 -2.53 16.18 -15.98
C THR A 9 -1.88 15.47 -14.80
N GLY A 10 -2.52 14.40 -14.34
CA GLY A 10 -1.99 13.46 -13.37
C GLY A 10 -1.85 12.07 -13.99
N GLN A 11 -1.61 11.07 -13.15
CA GLN A 11 -1.40 9.69 -13.57
C GLN A 11 -2.56 8.80 -13.12
N ILE A 12 -3.03 7.93 -14.02
CA ILE A 12 -3.73 6.69 -13.63
C ILE A 12 -2.66 5.61 -13.51
N LEU A 13 -2.60 4.97 -12.33
CA LEU A 13 -1.69 3.85 -12.08
C LEU A 13 -2.48 2.55 -12.18
N TYR A 14 -2.10 1.71 -13.14
CA TYR A 14 -2.60 0.33 -13.22
C TYR A 14 -1.64 -0.54 -12.44
N LYS A 15 -2.07 -1.08 -11.30
CA LYS A 15 -1.24 -1.90 -10.43
C LYS A 15 -1.57 -3.38 -10.65
N ASN A 16 -0.54 -4.16 -10.92
CA ASN A 16 -0.59 -5.61 -10.90
C ASN A 16 0.42 -6.08 -9.86
N TYR A 17 -0.08 -6.73 -8.81
CA TYR A 17 0.70 -7.34 -7.74
C TYR A 17 0.31 -8.81 -7.61
N MET A 18 1.27 -9.66 -7.29
CA MET A 18 1.03 -11.05 -6.91
C MET A 18 1.51 -11.24 -5.48
N PHE A 19 0.58 -11.38 -4.54
CA PHE A 19 0.90 -11.67 -3.14
C PHE A 19 1.10 -13.17 -2.94
N ASN A 20 2.27 -13.58 -2.44
CA ASN A 20 2.54 -14.96 -2.04
C ASN A 20 2.76 -15.03 -0.53
N VAL A 21 2.13 -16.00 0.13
CA VAL A 21 2.38 -16.34 1.53
C VAL A 21 3.17 -17.64 1.60
N HIS A 22 4.15 -17.70 2.49
CA HIS A 22 4.91 -18.91 2.76
C HIS A 22 4.68 -19.38 4.20
N PRO A 23 3.65 -20.22 4.45
CA PRO A 23 3.25 -20.60 5.80
C PRO A 23 4.33 -21.30 6.63
N MET A 24 5.22 -22.04 5.96
CA MET A 24 6.32 -22.76 6.62
C MET A 24 7.37 -21.85 7.28
N LEU A 25 7.29 -20.53 7.06
CA LEU A 25 8.21 -19.54 7.62
C LEU A 25 7.59 -18.72 8.76
N PHE A 26 6.38 -19.03 9.22
CA PHE A 26 5.83 -18.46 10.44
C PHE A 26 6.59 -19.03 11.65
N SER A 27 7.48 -18.23 12.25
CA SER A 27 8.14 -18.56 13.53
C SER A 27 7.21 -18.27 14.70
N LYS A 28 7.46 -18.85 15.90
CA LYS A 28 6.66 -18.59 17.12
C LYS A 28 6.60 -17.10 17.52
N ASP A 29 7.53 -16.30 17.00
CA ASP A 29 7.67 -14.87 17.22
C ASP A 29 7.26 -14.08 15.97
N VAL A 30 6.07 -14.33 15.40
CA VAL A 30 5.53 -13.50 14.32
C VAL A 30 5.32 -12.07 14.85
N GLU A 31 6.36 -11.25 14.83
CA GLU A 31 6.20 -9.81 14.79
C GLU A 31 5.64 -9.50 13.41
N ILE A 32 4.42 -8.99 13.41
CA ILE A 32 3.74 -8.46 12.24
C ILE A 32 4.75 -7.55 11.54
N CYS A 33 5.29 -7.94 10.38
CA CYS A 33 5.82 -6.93 9.46
C CYS A 33 4.69 -5.92 9.33
N GLU A 34 5.00 -4.63 9.47
CA GLU A 34 4.04 -3.53 9.38
C GLU A 34 3.43 -3.41 7.96
N VAL A 35 3.03 -4.51 7.32
CA VAL A 35 2.58 -4.72 5.92
C VAL A 35 1.31 -3.94 5.59
N LEU A 36 0.73 -3.24 6.58
CA LEU A 36 -0.38 -2.32 6.41
C LEU A 36 -0.02 -0.83 6.58
N LYS A 37 1.23 -0.44 6.92
CA LYS A 37 1.48 0.97 7.27
C LYS A 37 1.75 1.92 6.11
N PRO A 38 2.55 1.59 5.08
CA PRO A 38 2.28 2.17 3.75
C PRO A 38 2.86 1.32 2.61
N PHE A 39 2.18 1.16 1.46
CA PHE A 39 2.76 0.56 0.25
C PHE A 39 3.90 1.45 -0.34
N ILE A 40 5.02 1.59 0.38
CA ILE A 40 6.25 2.28 0.00
C ILE A 40 7.42 1.29 0.06
N SER A 41 8.12 1.23 -1.07
CA SER A 41 9.47 0.73 -1.33
C SER A 41 9.82 -0.69 -0.87
N ALA A 42 9.87 -1.59 -1.86
CA ALA A 42 10.77 -2.72 -1.99
C ALA A 42 11.67 -3.01 -0.77
N ILE A 43 11.21 -3.92 0.09
CA ILE A 43 12.12 -4.73 0.90
C ILE A 43 11.85 -6.18 0.49
N SER A 44 12.77 -6.77 -0.27
CA SER A 44 12.84 -8.22 -0.39
C SER A 44 13.33 -8.77 0.96
N ALA A 45 12.47 -8.77 1.97
CA ALA A 45 12.79 -9.32 3.27
C ALA A 45 12.59 -10.84 3.21
N TYR A 46 13.65 -11.56 2.81
CA TYR A 46 13.82 -12.96 3.18
C TYR A 46 14.05 -13.14 4.69
N ASP A 47 14.09 -12.05 5.48
CA ASP A 47 14.36 -12.12 6.90
C ASP A 47 13.08 -12.05 7.75
N LYS A 48 12.65 -13.27 8.10
CA LYS A 48 12.17 -13.73 9.41
C LYS A 48 10.72 -13.55 9.85
N HIS A 49 9.91 -12.67 9.26
CA HIS A 49 8.52 -12.54 9.74
C HIS A 49 7.51 -12.27 8.62
N GLY A 50 6.82 -13.32 8.16
CA GLY A 50 5.67 -13.24 7.25
C GLY A 50 6.05 -12.79 5.83
N VAL A 51 6.30 -13.74 4.93
CA VAL A 51 6.74 -13.43 3.56
C VAL A 51 5.56 -12.88 2.74
N TYR A 52 5.77 -11.71 2.14
CA TYR A 52 5.01 -11.18 1.01
C TYR A 52 6.02 -10.72 -0.05
N SER A 53 6.12 -11.43 -1.18
CA SER A 53 6.78 -10.88 -2.37
C SER A 53 5.71 -10.18 -3.22
N PHE A 54 6.04 -9.02 -3.82
CA PHE A 54 5.25 -8.41 -4.88
C PHE A 54 6.18 -8.04 -6.03
N VAL A 55 5.67 -8.12 -7.25
CA VAL A 55 6.34 -7.56 -8.43
C VAL A 55 5.47 -6.40 -8.90
N ASP A 56 6.04 -5.20 -9.00
CA ASP A 56 5.31 -4.02 -9.46
C ASP A 56 5.43 -3.91 -10.99
N HIS A 57 4.34 -4.19 -11.70
CA HIS A 57 4.25 -4.01 -13.15
C HIS A 57 3.51 -2.73 -13.54
N SER A 58 3.50 -1.70 -12.68
CA SER A 58 2.62 -0.56 -12.87
C SER A 58 2.89 0.21 -14.17
N ILE A 59 1.83 0.41 -14.96
CA ILE A 59 1.85 1.30 -16.14
C ILE A 59 1.13 2.59 -15.76
N GLY A 60 1.77 3.74 -16.03
CA GLY A 60 1.19 5.06 -15.81
C GLY A 60 0.58 5.62 -17.10
N GLU A 61 -0.71 5.92 -17.09
CA GLU A 61 -1.38 6.65 -18.17
C GLU A 61 -1.64 8.11 -17.75
N LYS A 62 -1.36 9.08 -18.64
CA LYS A 62 -1.61 10.50 -18.35
C LYS A 62 -3.09 10.82 -18.52
N LYS A 63 -3.68 11.49 -17.52
CA LYS A 63 -5.08 11.93 -17.55
C LYS A 63 -5.24 13.36 -17.07
N ILE A 64 -6.03 14.14 -17.81
CA ILE A 64 -6.47 15.47 -17.38
C ILE A 64 -7.44 15.31 -16.21
N PHE A 65 -7.15 15.94 -15.08
CA PHE A 65 -8.04 15.95 -13.91
C PHE A 65 -8.59 17.36 -13.60
N PHE A 66 -8.02 18.39 -14.21
CA PHE A 66 -8.54 19.76 -14.11
C PHE A 66 -8.31 20.51 -15.43
N GLU A 67 -9.31 21.28 -15.83
CA GLU A 67 -9.26 22.24 -16.93
C GLU A 67 -10.03 23.50 -16.50
N GLY A 68 -9.39 24.67 -16.61
CA GLY A 68 -10.01 25.92 -16.19
C GLY A 68 -9.12 27.14 -16.40
N GLU A 69 -9.63 28.31 -16.02
CA GLU A 69 -8.85 29.55 -16.00
C GLU A 69 -8.20 29.72 -14.63
N ILE A 70 -6.94 30.15 -14.63
CA ILE A 70 -6.19 30.51 -13.43
C ILE A 70 -5.76 31.98 -13.52
N ASP A 71 -5.89 32.68 -12.40
CA ASP A 71 -5.41 34.05 -12.24
C ASP A 71 -3.92 34.03 -11.89
N GLY A 72 -3.14 34.93 -12.50
CA GLY A 72 -1.74 35.17 -12.14
C GLY A 72 -0.74 34.84 -13.23
N GLU A 73 0.50 34.57 -12.82
CA GLU A 73 1.58 34.15 -13.71
C GLU A 73 1.55 32.63 -13.94
N PRO A 74 2.16 32.12 -15.03
CA PRO A 74 2.30 30.69 -15.24
C PRO A 74 3.10 30.01 -14.12
N ILE A 75 2.62 28.85 -13.68
CA ILE A 75 3.21 28.09 -12.57
C ILE A 75 4.53 27.46 -13.03
N ASN A 76 5.59 27.52 -12.23
CA ASN A 76 6.90 26.98 -12.60
C ASN A 76 7.03 25.50 -12.25
N VAL A 77 7.93 24.82 -12.96
CA VAL A 77 8.31 23.43 -12.64
C VAL A 77 8.95 23.39 -11.24
N GLY A 78 8.53 22.43 -10.42
CA GLY A 78 8.93 22.27 -9.03
C GLY A 78 8.06 23.03 -8.02
N GLU A 79 7.17 23.92 -8.47
CA GLU A 79 6.26 24.61 -7.57
C GLU A 79 5.18 23.68 -7.00
N LYS A 80 4.83 23.94 -5.74
CA LYS A 80 3.74 23.27 -5.03
C LYS A 80 2.47 24.12 -5.12
N VAL A 81 1.40 23.52 -5.61
CA VAL A 81 0.13 24.21 -5.86
C VAL A 81 -0.98 23.49 -5.13
N TYR A 82 -1.77 24.24 -4.36
CA TYR A 82 -2.99 23.71 -3.78
C TYR A 82 -4.13 23.79 -4.79
N ILE A 83 -4.77 22.64 -5.10
CA ILE A 83 -5.94 22.60 -5.99
C ILE A 83 -7.18 22.31 -5.15
N LYS A 84 -8.02 23.34 -5.00
CA LYS A 84 -9.28 23.24 -4.23
C LYS A 84 -10.20 22.11 -4.70
N GLY A 85 -10.24 21.83 -6.01
CA GLY A 85 -11.09 20.79 -6.59
C GLY A 85 -10.77 19.36 -6.13
N ILE A 86 -9.51 19.09 -5.76
CA ILE A 86 -9.06 17.80 -5.22
C ILE A 86 -8.65 17.89 -3.74
N ASN A 87 -8.72 19.09 -3.16
CA ASN A 87 -8.36 19.39 -1.76
C ASN A 87 -6.96 18.89 -1.37
N ASP A 88 -5.99 19.06 -2.28
CA ASP A 88 -4.62 18.55 -2.11
C ASP A 88 -3.57 19.47 -2.74
N TYR A 89 -2.31 19.31 -2.31
CA TYR A 89 -1.15 19.95 -2.90
C TYR A 89 -0.50 19.03 -3.93
N ILE A 90 -0.17 19.61 -5.08
CA ILE A 90 0.51 18.91 -6.18
C ILE A 90 1.82 19.60 -6.53
N VAL A 91 2.77 18.87 -7.10
CA VAL A 91 4.03 19.41 -7.64
C VAL A 91 3.96 19.42 -9.16
N ILE A 92 4.30 20.56 -9.77
CA ILE A 92 4.46 20.65 -11.22
C ILE A 92 5.76 19.94 -11.62
N LYS A 93 5.65 18.88 -12.41
CA LYS A 93 6.79 18.10 -12.94
C LYS A 93 7.26 18.63 -14.28
N ASP A 94 6.34 19.08 -15.11
CA ASP A 94 6.65 19.68 -16.39
C ASP A 94 5.56 20.69 -16.80
N ARG A 95 5.88 21.59 -17.73
CA ARG A 95 4.90 22.49 -18.33
C ARG A 95 5.19 22.73 -19.80
N TYR A 96 4.14 22.81 -20.59
CA TYR A 96 4.24 23.17 -21.99
C TYR A 96 3.07 24.05 -22.40
N ARG A 97 3.29 24.81 -23.47
CA ARG A 97 2.29 25.72 -24.02
C ARG A 97 1.86 25.24 -25.39
N ASN A 98 0.55 25.19 -25.63
CA ASN A 98 0.03 24.81 -26.93
C ASN A 98 -0.04 26.01 -27.90
N LEU A 99 -0.44 25.75 -29.14
CA LEU A 99 -0.58 26.77 -30.19
C LEU A 99 -1.64 27.85 -29.86
N ASN A 100 -2.57 27.55 -28.95
CA ASN A 100 -3.62 28.46 -28.50
C ASN A 100 -3.19 29.28 -27.26
N ASN A 101 -1.89 29.30 -26.92
CA ASN A 101 -1.35 29.96 -25.74
C ASN A 101 -1.87 29.44 -24.39
N GLU A 102 -2.48 28.25 -24.36
CA GLU A 102 -2.96 27.58 -23.16
C GLU A 102 -1.83 26.76 -22.53
N TRP A 103 -1.78 26.74 -21.20
CA TRP A 103 -0.79 25.98 -20.45
C TRP A 103 -1.29 24.59 -20.13
N THR A 104 -0.43 23.60 -20.31
CA THR A 104 -0.61 22.27 -19.72
C THR A 104 0.49 22.03 -18.70
N TYR A 105 0.09 21.60 -17.51
CA TYR A 105 0.95 21.29 -16.38
C TYR A 105 0.90 19.78 -16.12
N GLU A 106 2.05 19.13 -16.22
CA GLU A 106 2.21 17.75 -15.75
C GLU A 106 2.50 17.75 -14.27
N THR A 107 1.84 16.86 -13.53
CA THR A 107 1.85 16.87 -12.06
C THR A 107 2.21 15.49 -11.53
N ASP A 108 2.59 15.43 -10.25
CA ASP A 108 2.72 14.17 -9.51
C ASP A 108 1.39 13.61 -8.98
N HIS A 109 0.27 14.23 -9.31
CA HIS A 109 -1.03 13.83 -8.81
C HIS A 109 -1.43 12.45 -9.35
N ILE A 110 -1.81 11.54 -8.45
CA ILE A 110 -2.40 10.24 -8.79
C ILE A 110 -3.91 10.43 -8.88
N VAL A 111 -4.44 10.42 -10.10
CA VAL A 111 -5.87 10.60 -10.37
C VAL A 111 -6.66 9.39 -9.91
N LYS A 112 -6.12 8.20 -10.20
CA LYS A 112 -6.77 6.94 -9.85
C LYS A 112 -5.73 5.82 -9.80
N ILE A 113 -5.96 4.90 -8.89
CA ILE A 113 -5.31 3.60 -8.87
C ILE A 113 -6.33 2.56 -9.33
N ILE A 114 -5.94 1.73 -10.29
CA ILE A 114 -6.73 0.61 -10.78
C ILE A 114 -5.93 -0.67 -10.49
N GLU A 115 -6.45 -1.50 -9.59
CA GLU A 115 -5.89 -2.82 -9.29
C GLU A 115 -6.64 -3.85 -10.14
N ASP A 116 -5.92 -4.82 -10.72
CA ASP A 116 -6.55 -5.91 -11.44
C ASP A 116 -7.14 -6.97 -10.49
N GLU A 117 -7.97 -7.84 -11.06
CA GLU A 117 -8.67 -8.87 -10.30
C GLU A 117 -7.69 -9.84 -9.62
N GLU A 118 -6.58 -10.17 -10.28
CA GLU A 118 -5.53 -11.04 -9.74
C GLU A 118 -4.85 -10.42 -8.50
N THR A 119 -4.60 -9.11 -8.52
CA THR A 119 -4.11 -8.35 -7.38
C THR A 119 -5.06 -8.42 -6.20
N ILE A 120 -6.36 -8.20 -6.46
CA ILE A 120 -7.39 -8.22 -5.42
C ILE A 120 -7.48 -9.62 -4.81
N LEU A 121 -7.58 -10.66 -5.64
CA LEU A 121 -7.71 -12.04 -5.20
C LEU A 121 -6.47 -12.52 -4.43
N SER A 122 -5.27 -12.23 -4.93
CA SER A 122 -4.04 -12.66 -4.26
C SER A 122 -3.88 -11.97 -2.90
N LYS A 123 -4.30 -10.70 -2.76
CA LYS A 123 -4.35 -9.99 -1.48
C LYS A 123 -5.34 -10.61 -0.49
N GLU A 124 -6.55 -10.92 -0.93
CA GLU A 124 -7.55 -11.58 -0.09
C GLU A 124 -7.06 -12.96 0.38
N TRP A 125 -6.46 -13.73 -0.53
CA TRP A 125 -5.91 -15.04 -0.21
C TRP A 125 -4.75 -14.96 0.78
N ALA A 126 -3.91 -13.95 0.63
CA ALA A 126 -2.83 -13.64 1.55
C ALA A 126 -3.33 -13.33 2.97
N VAL A 127 -4.36 -12.50 3.10
CA VAL A 127 -5.00 -12.19 4.39
C VAL A 127 -5.57 -13.45 5.02
N LYS A 128 -6.28 -14.27 4.24
CA LYS A 128 -6.88 -15.51 4.75
C LYS A 128 -5.83 -16.50 5.28
N GLN A 129 -4.76 -16.73 4.52
CA GLN A 129 -3.67 -17.62 4.97
C GLN A 129 -3.00 -17.11 6.25
N TYR A 130 -2.89 -15.79 6.40
CA TYR A 130 -2.38 -15.19 7.62
C TYR A 130 -3.31 -15.41 8.83
N GLU A 131 -4.62 -15.21 8.66
CA GLU A 131 -5.60 -15.49 9.71
C GLU A 131 -5.61 -16.96 10.13
N GLU A 132 -5.52 -17.87 9.17
CA GLU A 132 -5.39 -19.32 9.42
C GLU A 132 -4.12 -19.64 10.24
N ALA A 133 -2.98 -19.08 9.85
CA ALA A 133 -1.73 -19.27 10.58
C ALA A 133 -1.79 -18.71 12.01
N LEU A 134 -2.47 -17.58 12.24
CA LEU A 134 -2.68 -17.05 13.58
C LEU A 134 -3.55 -17.97 14.45
N MET A 135 -4.60 -18.55 13.87
CA MET A 135 -5.45 -19.51 14.59
C MET A 135 -4.66 -20.76 14.99
N ASP A 136 -3.81 -21.27 14.11
CA ASP A 136 -2.95 -22.43 14.39
C ASP A 136 -1.98 -22.15 15.54
N ILE A 137 -1.31 -20.98 15.51
CA ILE A 137 -0.41 -20.55 16.60
C ILE A 137 -1.17 -20.42 17.92
N GLU A 138 -2.38 -19.85 17.91
CA GLU A 138 -3.20 -19.75 19.11
C GLU A 138 -3.64 -21.13 19.63
N HIS A 139 -4.00 -22.04 18.71
CA HIS A 139 -4.39 -23.40 19.05
C HIS A 139 -3.25 -24.18 19.70
N GLU A 140 -2.04 -24.10 19.14
CA GLU A 140 -0.84 -24.71 19.72
C GLU A 140 -0.56 -24.16 21.13
N LYS A 141 -0.62 -22.84 21.32
CA LYS A 141 -0.45 -22.21 22.65
C LYS A 141 -1.49 -22.70 23.66
N ARG A 142 -2.75 -22.90 23.24
CA ARG A 142 -3.80 -23.44 24.10
C ARG A 142 -3.51 -24.89 24.52
N TYR A 143 -3.02 -25.73 23.60
CA TYR A 143 -2.62 -27.10 23.92
C TYR A 143 -1.40 -27.17 24.84
N GLU A 144 -0.35 -26.40 24.56
CA GLU A 144 0.84 -26.32 25.42
C GLU A 144 0.46 -25.91 26.85
N ASN A 145 -0.44 -24.92 27.00
CA ASN A 145 -0.95 -24.50 28.30
C ASN A 145 -1.79 -25.59 28.99
N ALA A 146 -2.64 -26.31 28.24
CA ALA A 146 -3.46 -27.39 28.80
C ALA A 146 -2.59 -28.54 29.34
N ASP A 147 -1.54 -28.92 28.61
CA ASP A 147 -0.59 -29.94 29.04
C ASP A 147 0.25 -29.47 30.24
N ALA A 148 0.68 -28.21 30.27
CA ALA A 148 1.37 -27.63 31.42
C ALA A 148 0.48 -27.63 32.68
N VAL A 149 -0.81 -27.27 32.55
CA VAL A 149 -1.78 -27.32 33.66
C VAL A 149 -2.00 -28.76 34.15
N LYS A 150 -2.09 -29.73 33.24
CA LYS A 150 -2.25 -31.15 33.58
C LYS A 150 -1.00 -31.71 34.28
N ALA A 151 0.19 -31.37 33.80
CA ALA A 151 1.45 -31.73 34.42
C ALA A 151 1.59 -31.12 35.83
N ASN A 152 1.25 -29.84 36.01
CA ASN A 152 1.30 -29.17 37.31
C ASN A 152 0.33 -29.80 38.33
N LYS A 153 -0.90 -30.13 37.92
CA LYS A 153 -1.85 -30.87 38.77
C LYS A 153 -1.34 -32.26 39.17
N SER A 154 -0.65 -32.95 38.26
CA SER A 154 -0.03 -34.26 38.52
C SER A 154 1.12 -34.17 39.52
N TRP A 155 1.99 -33.15 39.38
CA TRP A 155 3.09 -32.90 40.29
C TRP A 155 2.62 -32.53 41.70
N LEU A 156 1.62 -31.64 41.81
CA LEU A 156 0.99 -31.29 43.10
C LEU A 156 0.41 -32.53 43.81
N LYS A 157 -0.24 -33.44 43.08
CA LYS A 157 -0.74 -34.70 43.66
C LYS A 157 0.36 -35.61 44.23
N ARG A 158 1.60 -35.54 43.70
CA ARG A 158 2.75 -36.32 44.19
C ARG A 158 3.44 -35.68 45.39
N LEU A 159 3.18 -34.40 45.67
CA LEU A 159 3.77 -33.69 46.82
C LEU A 159 2.95 -33.82 48.11
N PHE A 160 1.64 -34.05 47.98
CA PHE A 160 0.71 -34.13 49.10
C PHE A 160 0.17 -35.55 49.38
N ASN A 161 0.70 -36.56 48.69
CA ASN A 161 0.53 -38.00 48.96
C ASN A 161 1.87 -38.60 49.32
#